data_AF-A0AAV5N9R1-F1
#
_entry.id   AF-A0AAV5N9R1-F1
#
_cell.length_a   1.000
_cell.length_b   1.000
_cell.length_c   1.000
_cell.angle_alpha   90.00
_cell.angle_beta   90.00
_cell.angle_gamma   90.00
#
_symmetry.space_group_name_H-M   'P 1'
#
loop_
_entity.id
_entity.type
_entity.pdbx_description
1 polymer ?
#
loop_
_entity_poly.entity_id
_entity_poly.type
_entity_poly.pdbx_seq_one_letter_code
_entity_poly.pdbx_strand_id
1 'polypeptide(L)' 'MNERYPSDRAIIDLMLAHQNKNRVEAAYNRALHRERRKELAQIWADLLMENASPPTGLLDHQKR' A
#
# COMPACT_ATOMS: atom_id res chain seq x y z
N MET A 1 -0.18 -11.03 -2.02
CA MET A 1 0.37 -10.41 -0.79
C MET A 1 0.06 -11.21 0.46
N ASN A 2 -1.21 -11.54 0.77
CA ASN A 2 -1.55 -12.36 1.94
C ASN A 2 -0.88 -13.75 1.94
N GLU A 3 -0.66 -14.36 0.78
CA GLU A 3 0.10 -15.63 0.66
C GLU A 3 1.60 -15.46 0.93
N ARG A 4 2.16 -14.29 0.61
CA ARG A 4 3.60 -13.98 0.83
C ARG A 4 3.87 -13.49 2.25
N TYR A 5 2.88 -12.87 2.89
CA TYR A 5 2.95 -12.31 4.24
C TYR A 5 1.70 -12.67 5.06
N PRO A 6 1.52 -13.96 5.42
CA PRO A 6 0.32 -14.42 6.13
C PRO A 6 0.16 -13.76 7.51
N SER A 7 1.27 -13.47 8.19
CA SER A 7 1.26 -12.78 9.49
C SER A 7 0.80 -11.33 9.42
N ASP A 8 0.91 -10.69 8.25
CA ASP A 8 0.51 -9.29 8.04
C ASP A 8 -0.92 -9.16 7.50
N ARG A 9 -1.68 -10.25 7.39
CA ARG A 9 -3.02 -10.26 6.79
C ARG A 9 -3.94 -9.18 7.35
N ALA A 10 -3.97 -9.01 8.68
CA ALA A 10 -4.80 -7.98 9.31
C ALA A 10 -4.38 -6.55 8.88
N ILE A 11 -3.07 -6.32 8.71
CA ILE A 11 -2.53 -5.03 8.27
C ILE A 11 -2.85 -4.80 6.78
N ILE A 12 -2.73 -5.84 5.95
CA ILE A 12 -3.05 -5.80 4.52
C ILE A 12 -4.54 -5.54 4.30
N ASP A 13 -5.41 -6.24 5.04
CA ASP A 13 -6.86 -6.07 4.95
C ASP A 13 -7.28 -4.65 5.38
N LEU A 14 -6.58 -4.05 6.36
CA LEU A 14 -6.74 -2.64 6.74
C LEU A 14 -6.27 -1.65 5.65
N MET A 15 -5.22 -1.98 4.89
CA MET A 15 -4.73 -1.14 3.78
C MET A 15 -5.71 -1.10 2.61
N LEU A 16 -6.44 -2.18 2.36
CA LEU A 16 -7.41 -2.30 1.27
C LEU A 16 -8.72 -1.54 1.51
N ALA A 17 -8.73 -0.63 2.49
CA ALA A 17 -9.86 0.24 2.82
C ALA A 17 -11.20 -0.51 2.99
N HIS A 18 -11.16 -1.74 3.50
CA HIS A 18 -12.38 -2.41 3.96
C HIS A 18 -13.07 -1.49 4.97
N GLN A 19 -14.38 -1.29 4.82
CA GLN A 19 -15.16 -0.46 5.74
C GLN A 19 -15.02 -1.04 7.16
N ASN A 20 -14.16 -0.41 7.96
CA ASN A 20 -14.08 -0.69 9.38
C ASN A 20 -15.35 -0.16 10.03
N LYS A 21 -16.15 -1.07 10.60
CA LYS A 21 -17.37 -0.73 11.34
C LYS A 21 -17.09 0.17 12.55
N ASN A 22 -15.84 0.18 13.06
CA ASN A 22 -15.42 0.96 14.23
C ASN A 22 -14.31 1.99 13.90
N ARG A 23 -14.64 3.29 13.97
CA ARG A 23 -13.73 4.38 13.57
C ARG A 23 -12.59 4.66 14.55
N VAL A 24 -12.80 4.40 15.85
CA VAL A 24 -11.79 4.63 16.90
C VAL A 24 -10.67 3.59 16.79
N GLU A 25 -11.05 2.32 16.68
CA GLU A 25 -10.14 1.19 16.46
C GLU A 25 -9.35 1.37 15.16
N ALA A 26 -9.99 1.85 14.09
CA ALA A 26 -9.32 2.17 12.83
C ALA A 26 -8.28 3.30 12.94
N ALA A 27 -8.46 4.27 13.85
CA ALA A 27 -7.48 5.33 14.10
C ALA A 27 -6.28 4.80 14.90
N TYR A 28 -6.54 4.01 15.93
CA TYR A 28 -5.49 3.37 16.75
C TYR A 28 -4.65 2.39 15.94
N ASN A 29 -5.29 1.50 15.18
CA ASN A 29 -4.61 0.55 14.29
C ASN A 29 -3.83 1.28 13.17
N ARG A 30 -4.32 2.46 12.74
CA ARG A 30 -3.57 3.33 11.83
C ARG A 30 -2.27 3.83 12.45
N ALA A 31 -2.28 4.32 13.68
CA ALA A 31 -1.05 4.76 14.35
C ALA A 31 -0.09 3.58 14.59
N LEU A 32 -0.61 2.46 15.10
CA LEU A 32 0.20 1.31 15.52
C LEU A 32 0.96 0.62 14.37
N HIS A 33 0.31 0.44 13.22
CA HIS A 33 0.91 -0.31 12.10
C HIS A 33 1.53 0.58 11.03
N ARG A 34 1.83 1.85 11.32
CA ARG A 34 2.25 2.83 10.30
C ARG A 34 3.51 2.41 9.54
N GLU A 35 4.55 2.00 10.26
CA GLU A 35 5.83 1.64 9.63
C GLU A 35 5.72 0.35 8.83
N ARG A 36 5.07 -0.70 9.38
CA ARG A 36 4.87 -1.95 8.64
C ARG A 36 4.00 -1.77 7.39
N ARG A 37 2.97 -0.91 7.46
CA ARG A 37 2.17 -0.57 6.26
C ARG A 37 3.00 0.12 5.19
N LYS A 38 3.95 0.99 5.56
CA LYS A 38 4.83 1.66 4.62
C LYS A 38 5.72 0.66 3.89
N GLU A 39 6.30 -0.30 4.61
CA GLU A 39 7.11 -1.36 4.03
C GLU A 39 6.30 -2.23 3.06
N LEU A 40 5.13 -2.70 3.48
CA LEU A 40 4.24 -3.51 2.64
C LEU A 40 3.78 -2.74 1.39
N ALA A 41 3.52 -1.44 1.52
CA ALA A 41 3.16 -0.59 0.39
C ALA A 41 4.32 -0.45 -0.60
N GLN A 42 5.56 -0.31 -0.13
CA GLN A 42 6.73 -0.26 -1.01
C GLN A 42 6.95 -1.58 -1.74
N ILE A 43 6.93 -2.70 -1.02
CA ILE A 43 7.07 -4.04 -1.65
C ILE A 43 6.01 -4.23 -2.73
N TRP A 44 4.78 -3.76 -2.48
CA TRP A 44 3.73 -3.84 -3.47
C TRP A 44 3.96 -2.90 -4.66
N ALA A 45 4.43 -1.67 -4.41
CA ALA A 45 4.80 -0.75 -5.48
C ALA A 45 5.90 -1.34 -6.36
N ASP A 46 6.94 -1.95 -5.78
CA ASP A 46 8.04 -2.57 -6.52
C ASP A 46 7.54 -3.72 -7.41
N LEU A 47 6.63 -4.55 -6.89
CA LEU A 47 6.00 -5.63 -7.66
C LEU A 47 5.13 -5.12 -8.81
N LEU A 48 4.36 -4.05 -8.59
CA LEU A 48 3.49 -3.47 -9.62
C LEU A 48 4.27 -2.71 -10.68
N MET A 49 5.37 -2.09 -10.28
CA MET A 49 6.21 -1.25 -11.13
C MET A 49 7.36 -2.05 -11.77
N GLU A 50 7.40 -3.37 -11.59
CA GLU A 50 8.33 -4.24 -12.29
C GLU A 50 8.11 -4.11 -13.81
N ASN A 51 9.08 -3.47 -14.49
CA ASN A 51 9.04 -3.06 -15.91
C ASN A 51 8.17 -1.84 -16.26
N ALA A 52 7.67 -1.11 -15.26
CA ALA A 52 7.02 0.17 -15.53
C ALA A 52 8.04 1.17 -16.12
N SER A 53 7.58 2.00 -17.05
CA SER A 53 8.40 3.07 -17.59
C SER A 53 8.82 4.05 -16.49
N PRO A 54 10.03 4.63 -16.57
CA PRO A 54 10.49 5.59 -15.59
C PRO A 54 9.54 6.80 -15.54
N PRO A 55 9.33 7.41 -14.36
CA PRO A 55 8.40 8.54 -14.21
C PRO A 55 8.71 9.72 -15.12
N THR A 56 9.96 9.89 -15.55
CA THR A 56 10.38 10.92 -16.51
C THR A 56 9.64 10.82 -17.84
N GLY A 57 9.31 9.60 -18.31
CA GLY A 57 8.53 9.39 -19.53
C GLY A 57 7.09 9.93 -19.46
N LEU A 58 6.56 10.15 -18.25
CA LEU A 58 5.24 10.77 -18.07
C LEU A 58 5.27 12.28 -18.35
N LEU A 59 6.40 12.95 -18.13
CA LEU A 59 6.53 14.40 -18.30
C LEU A 59 6.61 14.82 -19.77
N ASP A 60 7.07 13.91 -20.64
CA ASP A 60 7.24 14.19 -22.07
C ASP A 60 5.91 14.21 -22.83
N HIS A 61 4.84 13.59 -22.30
CA HIS A 61 3.54 13.53 -22.98
C HIS A 61 2.76 14.86 -22.94
N GLN A 62 3.13 15.81 -22.08
CA GLN A 62 2.38 17.06 -21.85
C GLN A 62 2.77 18.21 -22.79
N LYS A 63 3.78 18.03 -23.66
CA LYS A 63 4.28 19.09 -24.56
C LYS A 63 3.61 19.11 -25.95
N ARG A 64 2.31 18.85 -26.06
CA ARG A 64 1.57 19.00 -27.33
C ARG A 64 0.60 20.17 -27.27
#